data_AF-A0A9D8XQU5-F1
#
_entry.id   AF-A0A9D8XQU5-F1
#
_cell.length_a   1.000
_cell.length_b   1.000
_cell.length_c   1.000
_cell.angle_alpha   90.00
_cell.angle_beta   90.00
_cell.angle_gamma   90.00
#
_symmetry.space_group_name_H-M   'P 1'
#
loop_
_entity.id
_entity.type
_entity.pdbx_description
1 polymer ?
#
loop_
_entity_poly.entity_id
_entity_poly.type
_entity_poly.pdbx_seq_one_letter_code
_entity_poly.pdbx_strand_id
1 'polypeptide(L)'
;MRRFFCISLMSMMLLALPMKAQYPSVPADVQAAVDKMMEKCWASSDSAFAVALPIIEAEAAQGRPYVKLALKPNDLLRADIPAFPGAE
;
A
#
# COMPACT_ATOMS: atom_id res chain seq x y z
N MET A 1 20.03 31.89 40.23
CA MET A 1 18.79 31.75 39.44
C MET A 1 19.03 31.72 37.93
N ARG A 2 19.54 32.78 37.27
CA ARG A 2 19.71 32.83 35.79
C ARG A 2 20.57 31.70 35.20
N ARG A 3 21.68 31.31 35.84
CA ARG A 3 22.56 30.22 35.34
C ARG A 3 21.89 28.84 35.36
N PHE A 4 21.15 28.53 36.43
CA PHE A 4 20.38 27.28 36.53
C PHE A 4 19.20 27.24 35.54
N PHE A 5 18.59 28.40 35.27
CA PHE A 5 17.54 28.52 34.26
C PHE A 5 18.07 28.26 32.84
N CYS A 6 19.24 28.80 32.49
CA CYS A 6 19.88 28.54 31.19
C CYS A 6 20.30 27.08 31.02
N ILE A 7 20.80 26.42 32.07
CA ILE A 7 21.19 25.00 32.03
C ILE A 7 19.94 24.11 31.85
N SER A 8 18.85 24.43 32.55
CA SER A 8 17.56 23.75 32.40
C SER A 8 17.01 23.88 30.97
N LEU A 9 17.03 25.09 30.40
CA LEU A 9 16.56 25.35 29.04
C LEU A 9 17.38 24.58 27.98
N MET A 10 18.70 24.47 28.19
CA MET A 10 19.60 23.75 27.29
C MET A 10 19.40 22.24 27.36
N SER A 11 19.15 21.68 28.55
CA SER A 11 18.82 20.26 28.74
C SER A 11 17.52 19.87 28.02
N MET A 12 16.51 20.75 28.06
CA MET A 12 15.23 20.54 27.37
C MET A 12 15.38 20.50 25.83
N MET A 13 16.32 21.28 25.26
CA MET A 13 16.60 21.25 23.81
C MET A 13 17.33 19.99 23.35
N LEU A 14 18.17 19.36 24.20
CA LEU A 14 18.88 18.13 23.84
C LEU A 14 17.96 16.90 23.76
N LEU A 15 16.85 16.90 24.49
CA LEU A 15 15.87 15.79 24.49
C LEU A 15 14.97 15.75 23.23
N ALA A 16 15.03 16.77 22.38
CA ALA A 16 14.18 16.90 21.19
C ALA A 16 14.79 16.29 19.91
N LEU A 17 15.88 15.51 20.00
CA LEU A 17 16.46 14.87 18.82
C LEU A 17 15.54 13.76 18.30
N PRO A 18 15.12 13.79 17.02
CA PRO A 18 14.29 12.74 16.46
C PRO A 18 15.07 11.43 16.43
N MET A 19 14.62 10.46 17.23
CA MET A 19 15.14 9.11 17.23
C MET A 19 14.68 8.42 15.93
N LYS A 20 15.55 8.37 14.92
CA LYS A 20 15.29 7.64 13.67
C LYS A 20 15.32 6.13 14.00
N ALA A 21 14.34 5.38 13.52
CA ALA A 21 14.34 3.92 13.66
C ALA A 21 15.60 3.32 13.01
N GLN A 22 16.28 2.41 13.71
CA GLN A 22 17.51 1.80 13.24
C GLN A 22 17.22 0.50 12.47
N TYR A 23 16.82 0.65 11.21
CA TYR A 23 16.84 -0.47 10.27
C TYR A 23 18.17 -0.48 9.50
N PRO A 24 18.78 -1.65 9.27
CA PRO A 24 19.99 -1.73 8.47
C PRO A 24 19.72 -1.23 7.04
N SER A 25 20.69 -0.53 6.45
CA SER A 25 20.66 -0.16 5.04
C SER A 25 20.76 -1.40 4.17
N VAL A 26 19.95 -1.47 3.10
CA VAL A 26 20.02 -2.57 2.14
C VAL A 26 21.32 -2.47 1.34
N PRO A 27 22.15 -3.53 1.30
CA PRO A 27 23.33 -3.58 0.44
C PRO A 27 22.97 -3.47 -1.05
N ALA A 28 23.83 -2.84 -1.85
CA ALA A 28 23.54 -2.56 -3.26
C ALA A 28 23.39 -3.83 -4.13
N ASP A 29 24.16 -4.87 -3.81
CA ASP A 29 24.09 -6.18 -4.47
C ASP A 29 22.76 -6.90 -4.19
N VAL A 30 22.29 -6.83 -2.94
CA VAL A 30 20.99 -7.38 -2.54
C VAL A 30 19.86 -6.63 -3.23
N GLN A 31 19.92 -5.30 -3.27
CA GLN A 31 18.93 -4.48 -3.96
C GLN A 31 18.85 -4.84 -5.46
N ALA A 32 20.00 -4.92 -6.14
CA ALA A 32 20.06 -5.26 -7.56
C ALA A 32 19.49 -6.67 -7.86
N ALA A 33 19.73 -7.63 -6.97
CA ALA A 33 19.16 -8.98 -7.10
C ALA A 33 17.63 -8.98 -6.96
N VAL A 34 17.11 -8.24 -5.99
CA VAL A 34 15.66 -8.09 -5.78
C VAL A 34 15.03 -7.35 -6.96
N ASP A 35 15.62 -6.27 -7.44
CA ASP A 35 15.10 -5.49 -8.57
C ASP A 35 14.96 -6.37 -9.82
N LYS A 36 15.98 -7.17 -10.13
CA LYS A 36 15.95 -8.12 -11.25
C LYS A 36 14.87 -9.20 -11.09
N MET A 37 14.63 -9.66 -9.87
CA MET A 37 13.55 -10.62 -9.58
C MET A 37 12.19 -9.95 -9.77
N MET A 38 12.02 -8.75 -9.22
CA MET A 38 10.78 -8.00 -9.29
C MET A 38 10.44 -7.63 -10.73
N GLU A 39 11.40 -7.19 -11.54
CA GLU A 39 11.19 -6.90 -12.96
C GLU A 39 10.54 -8.09 -13.70
N LYS A 40 11.01 -9.32 -13.43
CA LYS A 40 10.42 -10.53 -14.02
C LYS A 40 9.02 -10.81 -13.49
N CYS A 41 8.79 -10.65 -12.19
CA CYS A 41 7.48 -10.83 -11.59
C CYS A 41 6.45 -9.86 -12.18
N TRP A 42 6.84 -8.59 -12.36
CA TRP A 42 5.98 -7.56 -12.93
C TRP A 42 5.69 -7.84 -14.39
N ALA A 43 6.71 -8.16 -15.19
CA ALA A 43 6.52 -8.53 -16.59
C ALA A 43 5.57 -9.75 -16.75
N SER A 44 5.70 -10.76 -15.88
CA SER A 44 4.79 -11.90 -15.87
C SER A 44 3.36 -11.49 -15.50
N SER A 45 3.20 -10.66 -14.47
CA SER A 45 1.89 -10.15 -14.03
C SER A 45 1.22 -9.31 -15.11
N ASP A 46 1.96 -8.41 -15.76
CA ASP A 46 1.46 -7.53 -16.81
C ASP A 46 1.02 -8.34 -18.03
N SER A 47 1.80 -9.37 -18.40
CA SER A 47 1.43 -10.26 -19.51
C SER A 47 0.13 -11.03 -19.23
N ALA A 48 -0.05 -11.54 -18.00
CA ALA A 48 -1.28 -12.21 -17.60
C ALA A 48 -2.47 -11.24 -17.58
N PHE A 49 -2.25 -10.02 -17.10
CA PHE A 49 -3.29 -8.99 -17.07
C PHE A 49 -3.71 -8.58 -18.49
N ALA A 50 -2.77 -8.46 -19.44
CA ALA A 50 -3.08 -8.16 -20.83
C ALA A 50 -3.97 -9.21 -21.49
N VAL A 51 -3.76 -10.50 -21.16
CA VAL A 51 -4.64 -11.60 -21.62
C VAL A 51 -6.04 -11.52 -20.98
N ALA A 52 -6.13 -11.11 -19.72
CA ALA A 52 -7.40 -10.97 -19.00
C ALA A 52 -8.19 -9.71 -19.39
N LEU A 53 -7.52 -8.65 -19.83
CA LEU A 53 -8.12 -7.35 -20.15
C LEU A 53 -9.31 -7.44 -21.13
N PRO A 54 -9.24 -8.13 -22.28
CA PRO A 54 -10.39 -8.23 -23.18
C PRO A 54 -11.59 -8.94 -22.55
N ILE A 55 -11.36 -9.91 -21.66
CA ILE A 55 -12.43 -10.59 -20.91
C ILE A 55 -13.06 -9.60 -19.94
N ILE A 56 -12.25 -8.87 -19.17
CA ILE A 56 -12.70 -7.84 -18.24
C ILE A 56 -13.59 -6.81 -18.97
N GLU A 57 -13.18 -6.34 -20.14
CA GLU A 57 -13.95 -5.37 -20.93
C GLU A 57 -15.27 -5.95 -21.43
N ALA A 58 -15.27 -7.20 -21.92
CA ALA A 58 -16.48 -7.89 -22.35
C ALA A 58 -17.47 -8.12 -21.18
N GLU A 59 -16.97 -8.50 -20.01
CA GLU A 59 -17.78 -8.69 -18.81
C GLU A 59 -18.31 -7.37 -18.24
N ALA A 60 -17.51 -6.30 -18.30
CA ALA A 60 -17.95 -4.97 -17.92
C ALA A 60 -19.13 -4.50 -18.79
N ALA A 61 -19.11 -4.78 -20.10
CA ALA A 61 -20.23 -4.51 -20.99
C ALA A 61 -21.49 -5.34 -20.66
N GLN A 62 -21.33 -6.50 -20.01
CA GLN A 62 -22.42 -7.34 -19.51
C GLN A 62 -22.89 -6.97 -18.09
N GLY A 63 -22.42 -5.85 -17.54
CA GLY A 63 -22.76 -5.40 -16.19
C GLY A 63 -21.96 -6.06 -15.06
N ARG A 64 -20.85 -6.73 -15.38
CA ARG A 64 -19.89 -7.31 -14.41
C ARG A 64 -18.52 -6.60 -14.48
N PRO A 65 -18.43 -5.30 -14.10
CA PRO A 65 -17.18 -4.55 -14.18
C PRO A 65 -16.16 -5.00 -13.13
N TYR A 66 -14.90 -5.09 -13.56
CA TYR A 66 -13.76 -5.28 -12.65
C TYR A 66 -13.38 -3.95 -11.95
N VAL A 67 -13.27 -3.99 -10.62
CA VAL A 67 -12.89 -2.83 -9.79
C VAL A 67 -11.45 -3.03 -9.29
N LYS A 68 -10.50 -2.27 -9.86
CA LYS A 68 -9.05 -2.44 -9.61
C LYS A 68 -8.63 -2.26 -8.15
N LEU A 69 -9.29 -1.37 -7.41
CA LEU A 69 -8.94 -0.99 -6.04
C LEU A 69 -10.20 -0.82 -5.19
N ALA A 70 -10.92 -1.91 -4.95
CA ALA A 70 -12.03 -1.90 -3.99
C ALA A 70 -11.47 -2.02 -2.56
N LEU A 71 -11.41 -0.91 -1.82
CA LEU A 71 -10.92 -0.88 -0.44
C LEU A 71 -12.06 -0.98 0.59
N LYS A 72 -13.22 -0.46 0.24
CA LYS A 72 -14.41 -0.40 1.10
C LYS A 72 -15.53 -1.25 0.52
N PRO A 73 -16.44 -1.79 1.35
CA PRO A 73 -17.59 -2.55 0.86
C PRO A 73 -18.46 -1.81 -0.15
N ASN A 74 -18.54 -0.48 -0.06
CA ASN A 74 -19.33 0.35 -0.97
C ASN A 74 -18.63 0.64 -2.32
N ASP A 75 -17.38 0.23 -2.50
CA ASP A 75 -16.67 0.39 -3.78
C ASP A 75 -17.11 -0.68 -4.80
N LEU A 76 -17.72 -1.77 -4.32
CA LEU A 76 -18.27 -2.84 -5.14
C LEU A 76 -19.73 -2.57 -5.49
N LEU A 77 -20.16 -3.10 -6.64
CA LEU A 77 -21.57 -3.10 -7.00
C LEU A 77 -22.39 -3.87 -5.96
N ARG A 78 -23.46 -3.26 -5.47
CA ARG A 78 -24.44 -3.90 -4.58
C ARG A 78 -25.41 -4.70 -5.45
N ALA A 79 -25.68 -5.94 -5.04
CA ALA A 79 -26.80 -6.69 -5.57
C ALA A 79 -28.06 -6.35 -4.77
N ASP A 80 -29.21 -6.31 -5.45
CA ASP A 80 -30.53 -6.15 -4.80
C ASP A 80 -30.95 -7.42 -4.03
N ILE A 81 -30.22 -8.52 -4.26
CA ILE A 81 -30.49 -9.82 -3.63
C ILE A 81 -29.95 -9.78 -2.19
N PRO A 82 -30.75 -10.16 -1.18
CA PRO A 82 -30.26 -10.25 0.19
C PRO A 82 -29.14 -11.29 0.27
N ALA A 83 -28.12 -11.02 1.09
CA ALA A 83 -26.97 -11.90 1.23
C ALA A 83 -27.35 -13.28 1.81
N PHE A 84 -28.40 -13.34 2.63
CA PHE A 84 -28.98 -14.54 3.24
C PHE A 84 -30.42 -14.23 3.71
N PRO A 85 -31.25 -15.26 3.98
CA PRO A 85 -32.60 -15.05 4.50
C PRO A 85 -32.61 -14.19 5.78
N GLY A 86 -33.36 -13.09 5.78
CA GLY A 86 -33.46 -12.15 6.92
C GLY A 86 -32.46 -10.98 6.91
N ALA A 87 -31.71 -10.81 5.82
CA ALA A 87 -30.81 -9.67 5.58
C ALA A 87 -31.40 -8.58 4.67
N GLU A 88 -32.73 -8.56 4.51
CA GLU A 88 -33.49 -7.51 3.81
C GLU A 88 -33.41 -6.15 4.54
#